data_AF-W2SI89-F1
#
_entry.id   AF-W2SI89-F1
#
_cell.length_a   1.000
_cell.length_b   1.000
_cell.length_c   1.000
_cell.angle_alpha   90.00
_cell.angle_beta   90.00
_cell.angle_gamma   90.00
#
_symmetry.space_group_name_H-M   'P 1'
#
loop_
_entity.id
_entity.type
_entity.pdbx_description
1 polymer ?
#
loop_
_entity_poly.entity_id
_entity_poly.type
_entity_poly.pdbx_seq_one_letter_code
_entity_poly.pdbx_strand_id
1 'polypeptide(L)' 'GAGVVTTRGHTHYVVTEYGIANLFGKSIRQRAYELIQISHPEDREHLEKAAFERFQCMPSLD' A
#
# COMPACT_ATOMS: atom_id res chain seq x y z
N GLY A 1 -16.58 -3.21 -12.44
CA GLY A 1 -15.81 -2.85 -11.23
C GLY A 1 -15.60 -4.10 -10.40
N ALA A 2 -14.50 -4.20 -9.65
CA ALA A 2 -14.29 -5.30 -8.72
C ALA A 2 -15.21 -5.18 -7.49
N GLY A 3 -15.75 -6.29 -6.99
CA GLY A 3 -16.54 -6.30 -5.76
C GLY A 3 -15.65 -6.09 -4.54
N VAL A 4 -15.83 -4.98 -3.81
CA VAL A 4 -15.08 -4.68 -2.58
C VAL A 4 -15.81 -5.32 -1.39
N VAL A 5 -15.25 -6.40 -0.85
CA VAL A 5 -15.81 -7.11 0.32
C VAL A 5 -15.28 -6.52 1.63
N THR A 6 -13.96 -6.36 1.73
CA THR A 6 -13.31 -5.74 2.90
C THR A 6 -12.99 -4.28 2.59
N THR A 7 -13.65 -3.36 3.31
CA THR A 7 -13.40 -1.93 3.12
C THR A 7 -12.02 -1.53 3.65
N ARG A 8 -11.48 -0.40 3.16
CA ARG A 8 -10.21 0.16 3.65
C ARG A 8 -10.16 0.38 5.17
N GLY A 9 -11.32 0.62 5.80
CA GLY A 9 -11.43 0.85 7.25
C GLY A 9 -11.36 -0.45 8.06
N HIS A 10 -11.71 -1.59 7.48
CA HIS A 10 -11.65 -2.89 8.15
C HIS A 10 -10.29 -3.58 8.03
N THR A 11 -9.50 -3.26 7.00
CA THR A 11 -8.19 -3.92 6.80
C THR A 11 -7.15 -3.41 7.80
N HIS A 12 -6.70 -4.31 8.69
CA HIS A 12 -5.62 -4.04 9.64
C HIS A 12 -4.29 -4.56 9.14
N TYR A 13 -4.22 -5.83 8.74
CA TYR A 13 -2.98 -6.45 8.27
C TYR A 13 -3.14 -7.01 6.86
N VAL A 14 -2.08 -6.88 6.07
CA VAL A 14 -1.90 -7.55 4.78
C VAL A 14 -0.58 -8.29 4.84
N VAL A 15 -0.56 -9.55 4.41
CA VAL A 15 0.61 -10.43 4.51
C VAL A 15 0.90 -11.03 3.15
N THR A 16 2.18 -11.03 2.79
CA THR A 16 2.73 -11.71 1.60
C THR A 16 3.95 -12.52 2.03
N GLU A 17 4.55 -13.27 1.11
CA GLU A 17 5.84 -13.93 1.28
C GLU A 17 7.00 -12.95 1.54
N TYR A 18 6.82 -11.67 1.25
CA TYR A 18 7.83 -10.62 1.43
C TYR A 18 7.68 -9.84 2.73
N GLY A 19 6.60 -10.04 3.50
CA GLY A 19 6.45 -9.41 4.81
C GLY A 19 5.00 -9.14 5.23
N ILE A 20 4.86 -8.27 6.23
CA ILE A 20 3.59 -7.91 6.86
C ILE A 20 3.44 -6.38 6.84
N ALA A 21 2.33 -5.89 6.28
CA ALA A 21 1.94 -4.48 6.30
C ALA A 21 0.80 -4.26 7.29
N ASN A 22 1.02 -3.38 8.27
CA ASN A 22 -0.05 -2.89 9.13
C ASN A 22 -0.63 -1.61 8.52
N LEU A 23 -1.94 -1.57 8.28
CA LEU A 23 -2.64 -0.45 7.66
C LEU A 23 -3.60 0.29 8.62
N PHE A 24 -3.71 -0.19 9.86
CA PHE A 24 -4.60 0.40 10.86
C PHE A 24 -4.12 1.80 11.26
N GLY A 25 -5.03 2.79 11.22
CA GLY A 25 -4.72 4.18 11.55
C GLY A 25 -3.83 4.92 10.55
N LYS A 26 -3.42 4.29 9.43
CA LYS A 26 -2.52 4.89 8.45
C LYS A 26 -3.25 5.71 7.40
N SER A 27 -2.62 6.82 6.98
CA SER A 27 -3.06 7.64 5.85
C SER A 27 -2.94 6.88 4.52
N ILE A 28 -3.58 7.36 3.46
CA ILE A 28 -3.51 6.68 2.14
C ILE A 28 -2.06 6.59 1.64
N ARG A 29 -1.27 7.64 1.86
CA ARG A 29 0.16 7.70 1.51
C ARG A 29 0.98 6.66 2.27
N GLN A 30 0.77 6.57 3.58
CA GLN A 30 1.42 5.58 4.45
C GLN A 30 1.01 4.15 4.08
N ARG A 31 -0.27 3.93 3.76
CA ARG A 31 -0.76 2.61 3.33
C ARG A 31 -0.13 2.18 2.01
N ALA A 32 0.03 3.10 1.05
CA ALA A 32 0.71 2.81 -0.19
C ALA A 32 2.17 2.42 0.05
N TYR A 33 2.88 3.17 0.89
CA TYR A 33 4.26 2.84 1.29
C TYR A 33 4.37 1.43 1.86
N GLU A 34 3.54 1.09 2.84
CA GLU A 34 3.55 -0.22 3.51
C GLU A 34 3.25 -1.37 2.56
N LEU A 35 2.27 -1.19 1.67
CA LEU A 35 1.92 -2.20 0.66
C LEU A 35 3.04 -2.42 -0.35
N ILE A 36 3.70 -1.35 -0.80
CA ILE A 36 4.85 -1.43 -1.72
C ILE A 36 6.00 -2.21 -1.07
N GLN A 37 6.29 -2.00 0.21
CA GLN A 37 7.36 -2.71 0.92
C GLN A 37 7.16 -4.22 0.97
N ILE A 38 5.90 -4.68 1.06
CA ILE A 38 5.56 -6.11 1.06
C ILE A 38 5.22 -6.66 -0.35
N SER A 39 5.38 -5.85 -1.40
CA SER A 39 5.16 -6.29 -2.79
C SER A 39 6.40 -7.01 -3.35
N HIS A 40 6.19 -7.77 -4.44
CA HIS A 40 7.25 -8.44 -5.17
C HIS A 40 8.36 -7.43 -5.57
N PRO A 41 9.66 -7.75 -5.40
CA PRO A 41 10.75 -6.79 -5.61
C PRO A 41 10.75 -6.10 -6.98
N GLU A 42 10.39 -6.84 -8.04
CA GLU A 42 10.35 -6.33 -9.41
C GLU A 42 9.21 -5.32 -9.65
N ASP A 43 8.15 -5.36 -8.84
CA ASP A 43 6.98 -4.48 -9.03
C ASP A 43 7.11 -3.16 -8.25
N ARG A 44 8.04 -3.07 -7.29
CA ARG A 44 8.11 -1.95 -6.34
C ARG A 44 8.31 -0.61 -7.04
N GLU A 45 9.24 -0.53 -7.99
CA GLU A 45 9.51 0.70 -8.74
C GLU A 45 8.28 1.19 -9.50
N HIS A 46 7.56 0.27 -10.17
CA HIS A 46 6.35 0.59 -10.90
C HIS A 46 5.23 1.08 -9.96
N LEU A 47 5.07 0.44 -8.80
CA LEU A 47 4.08 0.83 -7.80
C LEU A 47 4.40 2.17 -7.13
N GLU A 48 5.68 2.48 -6.88
CA GLU A 48 6.13 3.78 -6.36
C GLU A 48 5.81 4.91 -7.33
N LYS A 49 6.10 4.69 -8.62
CA LYS A 49 5.76 5.65 -9.68
C LYS A 49 4.25 5.86 -9.77
N ALA A 50 3.47 4.79 -9.79
CA ALA A 50 2.01 4.86 -9.83
C ALA A 50 1.44 5.57 -8.59
N ALA A 51 2.02 5.35 -7.41
CA ALA A 51 1.62 6.04 -6.18
C ALA A 51 1.92 7.55 -6.26
N PHE A 52 3.09 7.93 -6.76
CA PHE A 52 3.44 9.34 -6.97
C PHE A 52 2.50 10.02 -7.96
N GLU A 53 2.23 9.39 -9.12
CA GLU A 53 1.30 9.91 -10.11
C GLU A 53 -0.13 10.07 -9.55
N ARG A 54 -0.56 9.12 -8.71
CA ARG A 54 -1.90 9.12 -8.11
C ARG A 54 -2.07 10.16 -6.99
N PHE A 55 -1.07 10.33 -6.14
CA PHE A 55 -1.14 11.13 -4.92
C PHE A 55 -0.39 12.45 -4.98
N GLN A 56 0.34 12.71 -6.07
CA GLN A 56 1.17 13.90 -6.28
C GLN A 56 2.19 14.13 -5.14
N CYS A 57 2.57 13.05 -4.45
CA CYS A 57 3.56 13.03 -3.38
C CYS A 57 4.18 11.63 -3.28
N MET A 58 5.46 11.56 -2.87
CA MET A 58 6.15 10.28 -2.71
C MET A 58 5.55 9.47 -1.57
N PRO A 59 5.27 8.17 -1.70
CA PRO A 59 4.84 7.34 -0.57
C PRO A 59 5.91 7.36 0.54
N SER A 60 5.49 7.61 1.77
CA SER A 60 6.37 7.64 2.96
C SER A 60 5.63 7.21 4.21
N LEU A 61 6.39 6.91 5.26
CA LEU A 61 5.88 6.65 6.61
C LEU A 61 5.36 7.91 7.32
N ASP A 62 5.78 9.08 6.84
CA ASP A 62 5.56 10.39 7.47
C ASP A 62 4.47 11.23 6.77
#